data_AF-A0A382YQ58-F1
#
_entry.id   AF-A0A382YQ58-F1
#
_cell.length_a   1.000
_cell.length_b   1.000
_cell.length_c   1.000
_cell.angle_alpha   90.00
_cell.angle_beta   90.00
_cell.angle_gamma   90.00
#
_symmetry.space_group_name_H-M   'P 1'
#
loop_
_entity.id
_entity.type
_entity.pdbx_description
1 polymer ?
#
loop_
_entity_poly.entity_id
_entity_poly.type
_entity_poly.pdbx_seq_one_letter_code
_entity_poly.pdbx_strand_id
1 'polypeptide(L)'
;MVCFESTIPTLSREFVRRGAEILIFVVNDGWYEHPPEPQQHAKQAIFRAIENRRPVVRSTNTGISTIIEPSGNITNSIPLNERGVIKSQILPINGLTFYTKYGDIFAQLNIVISIIFILGIFIRKK
;
A
#
# COMPACT_ATOMS: atom_id res chain seq x y z
N MET A 1 10.90 0.26 4.88
CA MET A 1 10.18 -0.99 5.20
C MET A 1 10.76 -2.11 4.39
N VAL A 2 10.78 -3.32 4.94
CA VAL A 2 11.46 -4.49 4.38
C VAL A 2 10.44 -5.55 3.97
N CYS A 3 10.51 -5.95 2.69
CA CYS A 3 9.78 -7.06 2.11
C CYS A 3 8.27 -7.03 2.42
N PHE A 4 7.82 -8.00 3.22
CA PHE A 4 6.43 -8.24 3.56
C PHE A 4 5.75 -7.07 4.30
N GLU A 5 6.51 -6.18 4.94
CA GLU A 5 5.95 -5.01 5.65
C GLU A 5 5.14 -4.09 4.73
N SER A 6 5.38 -4.13 3.41
CA SER A 6 4.57 -3.38 2.43
C SER A 6 3.09 -3.80 2.39
N THR A 7 2.80 -5.02 2.85
CA THR A 7 1.45 -5.58 2.94
C THR A 7 0.70 -5.14 4.20
N ILE A 8 1.39 -4.53 5.18
CA ILE A 8 0.83 -4.15 6.48
C ILE A 8 0.53 -2.64 6.46
N PRO A 9 -0.74 -2.21 6.28
CA PRO A 9 -1.08 -0.80 6.07
C PRO A 9 -0.71 0.08 7.28
N THR A 10 -0.89 -0.46 8.49
CA THR A 10 -0.63 0.24 9.75
C THR A 10 0.82 0.68 9.89
N LEU A 11 1.79 -0.10 9.40
CA LEU A 11 3.21 0.28 9.45
C LEU A 11 3.48 1.50 8.57
N SER A 12 3.02 1.47 7.32
CA SER A 12 3.15 2.59 6.39
C SER A 12 2.50 3.85 6.95
N ARG A 13 1.27 3.72 7.46
CA ARG A 13 0.55 4.81 8.12
C ARG A 13 1.34 5.40 9.28
N GLU A 14 1.91 4.57 10.13
CA GLU A 14 2.61 5.02 11.34
C GLU A 14 3.91 5.76 11.01
N PHE A 15 4.66 5.30 9.99
CA PHE A 15 5.82 6.04 9.48
C PHE A 15 5.43 7.42 8.95
N VAL A 16 4.35 7.51 8.15
CA VAL A 16 3.89 8.80 7.61
C VAL A 16 3.37 9.71 8.71
N ARG A 17 2.66 9.17 9.71
CA ARG A 17 2.22 9.91 10.89
C ARG A 17 3.39 10.50 11.68
N ARG A 18 4.54 9.83 11.68
CA ARG A 18 5.80 10.31 12.30
C ARG A 18 6.61 11.26 11.40
N GLY A 19 6.08 11.63 10.24
CA GLY A 19 6.70 12.62 9.35
C GLY A 19 7.41 12.04 8.14
N ALA A 20 7.25 10.76 7.80
CA ALA A 20 7.81 10.24 6.55
C ALA A 20 7.17 10.92 5.33
N GLU A 21 8.02 11.50 4.48
CA GLU A 21 7.62 12.22 3.25
C GLU A 21 7.74 11.37 1.98
N ILE A 22 8.41 10.22 2.09
CA ILE A 22 8.59 9.20 1.04
C ILE A 22 8.51 7.83 1.71
N LEU A 23 7.92 6.85 1.03
CA LEU A 23 7.90 5.45 1.46
C LEU A 23 8.86 4.62 0.61
N ILE A 24 9.78 3.89 1.25
CA ILE A 24 10.75 3.03 0.57
C ILE A 24 10.54 1.59 1.03
N PHE A 25 10.39 0.70 0.04
CA PHE A 25 10.30 -0.75 0.22
C PHE A 25 11.51 -1.42 -0.41
N VAL A 26 12.27 -2.15 0.41
CA VAL A 26 13.37 -3.01 -0.06
C VAL A 26 12.92 -4.45 0.06
N VAL A 27 12.84 -5.19 -1.04
CA VAL A 27 12.14 -6.47 -1.11
C VAL A 27 12.97 -7.56 -1.78
N ASN A 28 12.87 -8.78 -1.26
CA ASN A 28 13.34 -9.98 -1.94
C ASN A 28 12.12 -10.84 -2.33
N ASP A 29 11.80 -10.85 -3.62
CA ASP A 29 10.74 -11.69 -4.20
C ASP A 29 11.33 -12.88 -4.98
N GLY A 30 12.57 -13.29 -4.66
CA GLY A 30 13.28 -14.41 -5.30
C GLY A 30 12.64 -15.78 -5.11
N TRP A 31 11.68 -15.88 -4.18
CA TRP A 31 10.89 -17.08 -3.92
C TRP A 31 9.73 -17.24 -4.91
N TYR A 32 9.40 -16.18 -5.67
CA TYR A 32 8.27 -16.13 -6.59
C TYR A 32 8.77 -16.02 -8.04
N GLU A 33 8.93 -17.16 -8.71
CA GLU A 33 9.44 -17.21 -10.09
C GLU A 33 8.40 -16.78 -11.12
N HIS A 34 7.11 -16.95 -10.81
CA HIS A 34 6.00 -16.74 -11.73
C HIS A 34 4.86 -15.94 -11.07
N PRO A 35 4.00 -15.29 -11.87
CA PRO A 35 2.73 -14.75 -11.40
C PRO A 35 1.82 -15.84 -10.78
N PRO A 36 0.87 -15.46 -9.90
CA PRO A 36 0.42 -14.09 -9.59
C PRO A 36 1.02 -13.45 -8.33
N GLU A 37 1.67 -14.21 -7.45
CA GLU A 37 2.14 -13.77 -6.13
C GLU A 37 3.02 -12.51 -6.16
N PRO A 38 4.06 -12.38 -7.02
CA PRO A 38 4.91 -11.19 -7.02
C PRO A 38 4.15 -9.97 -7.56
N GLN A 39 3.13 -10.18 -8.42
CA GLN A 39 2.25 -9.11 -8.88
C GLN A 39 1.32 -8.64 -7.76
N GLN A 40 0.78 -9.55 -6.97
CA GLN A 40 -0.06 -9.22 -5.82
C GLN A 40 0.75 -8.47 -4.76
N HIS A 41 1.98 -8.92 -4.46
CA HIS A 41 2.87 -8.24 -3.53
C HIS A 41 3.25 -6.84 -4.04
N ALA A 42 3.59 -6.69 -5.33
CA ALA A 42 3.89 -5.38 -5.92
C ALA A 42 2.68 -4.41 -5.84
N LYS A 43 1.45 -4.90 -6.06
CA LYS A 43 0.22 -4.09 -5.95
C LYS A 43 0.00 -3.52 -4.54
N GLN A 44 0.50 -4.17 -3.49
CA GLN A 44 0.38 -3.64 -2.13
C GLN A 44 1.05 -2.27 -1.98
N ALA A 45 2.18 -2.07 -2.64
CA ALA A 45 2.90 -0.79 -2.64
C ALA A 45 2.05 0.36 -3.22
N ILE A 46 1.18 0.08 -4.19
CA ILE A 46 0.27 1.06 -4.80
C ILE A 46 -0.76 1.55 -3.78
N PHE A 47 -1.38 0.62 -3.05
CA PHE A 47 -2.33 0.99 -2.00
C PHE A 47 -1.67 1.85 -0.91
N ARG A 48 -0.45 1.52 -0.49
CA ARG A 48 0.29 2.32 0.50
C ARG A 48 0.55 3.76 0.03
N ALA A 49 0.82 3.94 -1.27
CA ALA A 49 0.99 5.27 -1.87
C ALA A 49 -0.30 6.09 -1.81
N ILE A 50 -1.43 5.49 -2.23
CA ILE A 50 -2.76 6.12 -2.27
C ILE A 50 -3.24 6.49 -0.86
N GLU A 51 -3.19 5.54 0.06
CA GLU A 51 -3.66 5.66 1.43
C GLU A 51 -3.01 6.85 2.16
N ASN A 52 -1.71 7.04 1.93
CA ASN A 52 -0.92 8.02 2.66
C ASN A 52 -0.58 9.26 1.84
N ARG A 53 -0.95 9.33 0.56
CA ARG A 53 -0.52 10.35 -0.39
C ARG A 53 1.00 10.57 -0.31
N ARG A 54 1.73 9.48 -0.49
CA ARG A 54 3.20 9.48 -0.52
C ARG A 54 3.72 8.86 -1.79
N PRO A 55 4.79 9.43 -2.38
CA PRO A 55 5.54 8.69 -3.37
C PRO A 55 6.13 7.43 -2.73
N VAL A 56 6.10 6.34 -3.49
CA VAL A 56 6.64 5.05 -3.07
C VAL A 56 7.75 4.64 -4.03
N VAL A 57 8.88 4.22 -3.46
CA VAL A 57 9.97 3.56 -4.18
C VAL A 57 10.02 2.10 -3.72
N ARG A 58 9.74 1.18 -4.64
CA ARG A 58 9.89 -0.26 -4.42
C ARG A 58 11.10 -0.77 -5.19
N SER A 59 12.11 -1.21 -4.45
CA SER A 59 13.31 -1.85 -5.00
C SER A 59 13.31 -3.32 -4.64
N THR A 60 13.41 -4.17 -5.65
CA THR A 60 13.38 -5.63 -5.57
C THR A 60 14.64 -6.23 -6.20
N ASN A 61 14.95 -7.48 -5.86
CA ASN A 61 15.99 -8.25 -6.54
C ASN A 61 15.50 -8.84 -7.88
N THR A 62 14.54 -9.78 -7.84
CA THR A 62 13.92 -10.45 -8.99
C THR A 62 12.46 -10.05 -9.14
N GLY A 63 11.84 -9.50 -8.09
CA GLY A 63 10.47 -8.99 -8.12
C GLY A 63 10.30 -7.77 -9.02
N ILE A 64 9.06 -7.27 -9.11
CA ILE A 64 8.75 -6.06 -9.87
C ILE A 64 9.18 -4.82 -9.06
N SER A 65 10.18 -4.09 -9.57
CA SER A 65 10.59 -2.80 -9.01
C SER A 65 9.77 -1.67 -9.61
N THR A 66 9.31 -0.73 -8.79
CA THR A 66 8.45 0.37 -9.25
C THR A 66 8.72 1.69 -8.53
N ILE A 67 8.45 2.78 -9.25
CA ILE A 67 8.22 4.10 -8.65
C ILE A 67 6.75 4.43 -8.82
N ILE A 68 6.10 4.80 -7.72
CA ILE A 68 4.66 5.02 -7.65
C ILE A 68 4.43 6.43 -7.10
N GLU A 69 3.61 7.19 -7.82
CA GLU A 69 3.14 8.51 -7.41
C GLU A 69 2.15 8.44 -6.23
N PRO A 70 1.95 9.55 -5.50
CA PRO A 70 0.94 9.64 -4.45
C PRO A 70 -0.49 9.30 -4.88
N SER A 71 -0.78 9.40 -6.18
CA SER A 71 -2.05 9.02 -6.80
C SER A 71 -2.22 7.51 -6.97
N GLY A 72 -1.14 6.74 -6.82
CA GLY A 72 -1.07 5.31 -7.15
C GLY A 72 -0.60 5.01 -8.57
N ASN A 73 -0.33 6.03 -9.39
CA ASN A 73 0.19 5.82 -10.75
C ASN A 73 1.62 5.29 -10.71
N ILE A 74 1.92 4.26 -11.50
CA ILE A 74 3.29 3.77 -11.67
C ILE A 74 3.96 4.62 -12.76
N THR A 75 5.03 5.34 -12.42
CA THR A 75 5.78 6.18 -13.38
C THR A 75 6.93 5.41 -14.03
N ASN A 76 7.49 4.45 -13.30
CA ASN A 76 8.60 3.61 -13.77
C ASN A 76 8.45 2.21 -13.21
N SER A 77 8.83 1.20 -14.00
CA SER A 77 8.76 -0.21 -13.62
C SER A 77 9.91 -0.97 -14.25
N ILE A 78 10.46 -1.93 -13.52
CA ILE A 78 11.26 -3.03 -14.07
C ILE A 78 10.42 -4.31 -13.89
N PRO A 79 10.16 -5.07 -14.97
CA PRO A 79 9.37 -6.30 -14.89
C PRO A 79 9.99 -7.38 -14.01
N LEU A 80 9.18 -8.40 -13.69
CA LEU A 80 9.61 -9.59 -12.97
C LEU A 80 10.76 -10.29 -13.70
N ASN A 81 11.81 -10.68 -12.96
CA ASN A 81 13.00 -11.38 -13.45
C ASN A 81 13.81 -10.60 -14.51
N GLU A 82 13.63 -9.28 -14.60
CA GLU A 82 14.43 -8.43 -15.48
C GLU A 82 15.46 -7.61 -14.70
N ARG A 83 16.66 -7.49 -15.28
CA ARG A 83 17.72 -6.64 -14.73
C ARG A 83 17.57 -5.23 -15.28
N GLY A 84 17.53 -4.24 -14.39
CA GLY A 84 17.46 -2.84 -14.80
C GLY A 84 17.89 -1.87 -13.71
N VAL A 85 17.91 -0.59 -14.07
CA VAL A 85 18.12 0.53 -13.15
C VAL A 85 17.07 1.59 -13.45
N ILE A 86 16.35 2.04 -12.42
CA ILE A 86 15.46 3.20 -12.53
C ILE A 86 16.19 4.41 -11.98
N LYS A 87 16.31 5.46 -12.80
CA LYS A 87 16.75 6.80 -12.39
C LYS A 87 15.57 7.75 -12.51
N SER A 88 15.13 8.31 -11.39
CA SER A 88 14.01 9.24 -11.35
C SER A 88 14.18 10.24 -10.21
N GLN A 89 13.50 11.39 -10.31
CA GLN A 89 13.42 12.39 -9.25
C GLN A 89 12.15 12.16 -8.45
N ILE A 90 12.28 12.06 -7.13
CA ILE A 90 11.15 11.89 -6.21
C ILE A 90 10.93 13.20 -5.46
N LEU A 91 9.72 13.73 -5.57
CA LEU A 91 9.32 14.91 -4.81
C LEU A 91 8.73 14.46 -3.47
N PRO A 92 9.36 14.82 -2.32
CA PRO A 92 8.79 14.53 -1.01
C PRO A 92 7.46 15.28 -0.83
N ILE A 93 6.51 14.67 -0.14
CA ILE A 93 5.21 15.28 0.15
C ILE A 93 4.98 15.28 1.65
N ASN A 94 4.46 16.40 2.15
CA ASN A 94 4.07 16.58 3.54
C ASN A 94 2.54 16.56 3.72
N GLY A 95 2.05 16.73 4.94
CA GLY A 95 0.63 16.67 5.27
C GLY A 95 0.08 15.24 5.45
N LEU A 96 -1.09 15.12 6.07
CA LEU A 96 -1.66 13.82 6.45
C LEU A 96 -3.04 13.64 5.82
N THR A 97 -3.28 12.49 5.21
CA THR A 97 -4.61 12.11 4.70
C THR A 97 -5.58 11.82 5.85
N PHE A 98 -6.88 11.72 5.53
CA PHE A 98 -7.86 11.24 6.50
C PHE A 98 -7.49 9.85 7.04
N TYR A 99 -7.09 8.94 6.15
CA TYR A 99 -6.64 7.61 6.53
C TYR A 99 -5.40 7.64 7.44
N THR A 100 -4.39 8.46 7.12
CA THR A 100 -3.21 8.54 7.98
C THR A 100 -3.55 9.07 9.36
N LYS A 101 -4.47 10.03 9.48
CA LYS A 101 -4.92 10.56 10.77
C LYS A 101 -5.73 9.53 11.56
N TYR A 102 -6.72 8.91 10.94
CA TYR A 102 -7.78 8.19 11.65
C TYR A 102 -7.75 6.66 11.48
N GLY A 103 -6.95 6.14 10.54
CA GLY A 103 -6.85 4.72 10.26
C GLY A 103 -8.18 4.15 9.72
N ASP A 104 -8.53 2.96 10.18
CA ASP A 104 -9.65 2.17 9.65
C ASP A 104 -11.03 2.56 10.22
N ILE A 105 -11.16 3.73 10.87
CA ILE A 105 -12.43 4.17 11.48
C ILE A 105 -13.59 4.12 10.49
N PHE A 106 -13.37 4.50 9.22
CA PHE A 106 -14.40 4.42 8.19
C PHE A 106 -14.87 2.96 7.98
N ALA A 107 -13.94 2.01 7.86
CA ALA A 107 -14.29 0.60 7.70
C ALA A 107 -14.99 0.04 8.94
N GLN A 108 -14.51 0.39 10.14
CA GLN A 108 -15.11 -0.03 11.41
C GLN A 108 -16.56 0.48 11.55
N LEU A 109 -16.84 1.73 11.18
CA LEU A 109 -18.21 2.27 11.17
C LEU A 109 -19.12 1.50 10.21
N ASN A 110 -18.64 1.18 9.00
CA ASN A 110 -19.42 0.39 8.04
C ASN A 110 -19.73 -1.03 8.57
N ILE A 111 -18.79 -1.65 9.28
CA ILE A 111 -19.01 -2.96 9.92
C ILE A 111 -20.12 -2.85 10.97
N VAL A 112 -20.06 -1.84 11.86
CA VAL A 112 -21.08 -1.63 12.89
C VAL A 112 -22.46 -1.39 12.28
N ILE A 113 -22.55 -0.53 11.27
CA ILE A 113 -23.80 -0.25 10.56
C ILE A 113 -24.36 -1.53 9.91
N SER A 114 -23.51 -2.32 9.25
CA SER A 114 -23.92 -3.57 8.62
C SER A 114 -24.46 -4.58 9.63
N ILE A 115 -23.83 -4.70 10.81
CA ILE A 115 -24.31 -5.57 11.89
C ILE A 115 -25.69 -5.11 12.38
N ILE A 116 -25.90 -3.81 12.59
CA ILE A 116 -27.19 -3.25 13.00
C ILE A 116 -28.29 -3.58 11.98
N PHE A 117 -28.01 -3.43 10.68
CA PHE A 117 -28.96 -3.79 9.62
C PHE A 117 -29.30 -5.28 9.63
N ILE A 118 -28.30 -6.15 9.75
CA ILE A 118 -28.51 -7.60 9.82
C ILE A 118 -29.37 -7.97 11.03
N LEU A 119 -29.06 -7.43 12.22
CA LEU A 119 -29.84 -7.67 13.43
C LEU A 119 -31.29 -7.17 13.29
N GLY A 120 -31.49 -5.99 12.68
CA GLY A 120 -32.82 -5.43 12.43
C GLY A 120 -33.70 -6.34 11.55
N ILE A 121 -33.11 -7.03 10.57
CA ILE A 121 -33.83 -8.01 9.74
C ILE A 121 -34.34 -9.19 10.58
N PHE A 122 -33.52 -9.70 11.50
CA PHE A 122 -33.90 -10.82 12.36
C PHE A 122 -34.97 -10.45 13.37
N ILE A 123 -34.93 -9.23 13.92
CA ILE A 123 -35.95 -8.73 14.84
C ILE A 123 -37.30 -8.56 14.14
N ARG A 124 -37.30 -8.10 12.88
CA ARG A 124 -38.53 -7.92 12.08
C ARG A 124 -39.14 -9.23 11.58
N LYS A 125 -38.37 -10.33 11.53
CA LYS A 125 -38.85 -11.66 11.13
C LYS A 125 -39.48 -12.48 12.27
N LYS A 126 -39.35 -12.02 13.52
CA LYS A 126 -40.13 -12.51 14.67
C LYS A 126 -41.36 -11.63 14.87
#